data_AF-A0A845GMJ6-F1
#
_entry.id   AF-A0A845GMJ6-F1
#
_cell.length_a   1.000
_cell.length_b   1.000
_cell.length_c   1.000
_cell.angle_alpha   90.00
_cell.angle_beta   90.00
_cell.angle_gamma   90.00
#
_symmetry.space_group_name_H-M   'P 1'
#
loop_
_entity.id
_entity.type
_entity.pdbx_description
1 polymer ?
#
loop_
_entity_poly.entity_id
_entity_poly.type
_entity_poly.pdbx_seq_one_letter_code
_entity_poly.pdbx_strand_id
1 'polypeptide(L)'
;MMTDTFSRLMALLTALHEISPNRFFNRLKQAASLDEFYGAALELGYAANSKELRDTYDEQVHSLSEDIRREVGKLDAVFRIKLLPGSPSQKQSWENSASRDPSARYAFRSDGSLEISLLDAELRDAILHVKRVWSHVGNFDGSWTNFKIKLDADQVAELRTRLAEVRRIRSGAALPP
;
A
#
# COMPACT_ATOMS: atom_id res chain seq x y z
N MET A 1 -12.48 5.44 -12.13
CA MET A 1 -12.95 4.54 -11.05
C MET A 1 -11.86 3.50 -10.76
N MET A 2 -11.85 2.87 -9.57
CA MET A 2 -10.77 1.94 -9.16
C MET A 2 -10.55 0.80 -10.17
N THR A 3 -11.63 0.26 -10.74
CA THR A 3 -11.62 -0.74 -11.80
C THR A 3 -10.88 -0.27 -13.06
N ASP A 4 -10.94 1.02 -13.39
CA ASP A 4 -10.19 1.58 -14.52
C ASP A 4 -8.68 1.58 -14.24
N THR A 5 -8.28 1.87 -12.99
CA THR A 5 -6.86 1.80 -12.58
C THR A 5 -6.35 0.37 -12.63
N PHE A 6 -7.11 -0.62 -12.16
CA PHE A 6 -6.73 -2.03 -12.29
C PHE A 6 -6.56 -2.45 -13.75
N SER A 7 -7.53 -2.10 -14.61
CA SER A 7 -7.50 -2.45 -16.03
C SER A 7 -6.34 -1.78 -16.76
N ARG A 8 -6.07 -0.49 -16.46
CA ARG A 8 -4.93 0.24 -17.02
C ARG A 8 -3.60 -0.34 -16.57
N LEU A 9 -3.47 -0.68 -15.30
CA LEU A 9 -2.24 -1.30 -14.79
C LEU A 9 -1.99 -2.65 -15.48
N MET A 10 -3.02 -3.48 -15.66
CA MET A 10 -2.88 -4.74 -16.39
C MET A 10 -2.52 -4.56 -17.87
N ALA A 11 -3.10 -3.56 -18.53
CA ALA A 11 -2.76 -3.25 -19.92
C ALA A 11 -1.28 -2.82 -20.05
N LEU A 12 -0.81 -1.93 -19.17
CA LEU A 12 0.58 -1.51 -19.12
C LEU A 12 1.53 -2.68 -18.81
N LEU A 13 1.16 -3.55 -17.86
CA LEU A 13 1.94 -4.72 -17.50
C LEU A 13 2.00 -5.76 -18.62
N THR A 14 0.92 -5.91 -19.40
CA THR A 14 0.89 -6.75 -20.60
C THR A 14 1.87 -6.22 -21.64
N ALA A 15 1.77 -4.93 -21.98
CA ALA A 15 2.68 -4.29 -22.93
C ALA A 15 4.15 -4.39 -22.49
N LEU A 16 4.42 -4.20 -21.19
CA LEU A 16 5.76 -4.38 -20.64
C LEU A 16 6.24 -5.83 -20.77
N HIS A 17 5.38 -6.82 -20.49
CA HIS A 17 5.74 -8.23 -20.54
C HIS A 17 6.03 -8.72 -21.97
N GLU A 18 5.37 -8.17 -22.98
CA GLU A 18 5.63 -8.46 -24.39
C GLU A 18 7.03 -8.05 -24.84
N ILE A 19 7.57 -6.98 -24.26
CA ILE A 19 8.90 -6.45 -24.58
C ILE A 19 9.97 -7.07 -23.66
N SER A 20 9.66 -7.15 -22.37
CA SER A 20 10.55 -7.63 -21.32
C SER A 20 9.77 -8.54 -20.36
N PRO A 21 9.79 -9.87 -20.62
CA PRO A 21 9.11 -10.84 -19.78
C PRO A 21 9.56 -10.72 -18.33
N ASN A 22 8.59 -10.56 -17.44
CA ASN A 22 8.82 -10.31 -16.03
C ASN A 22 7.86 -11.11 -15.15
N ARG A 23 8.28 -11.37 -13.90
CA ARG A 23 7.54 -12.17 -12.92
C ARG A 23 6.22 -11.56 -12.46
N PHE A 24 6.04 -10.25 -12.62
CA PHE A 24 4.87 -9.54 -12.09
C PHE A 24 3.60 -9.84 -12.90
N PHE A 25 3.73 -10.08 -14.21
CA PHE A 25 2.59 -10.39 -15.09
C PHE A 25 1.72 -11.52 -14.54
N ASN A 26 2.30 -12.69 -14.29
CA ASN A 26 1.55 -13.82 -13.76
C ASN A 26 1.04 -13.57 -12.33
N ARG A 27 1.80 -12.85 -11.50
CA ARG A 27 1.38 -12.56 -10.11
C ARG A 27 0.16 -11.66 -10.03
N LEU A 28 0.08 -10.61 -10.84
CA LEU A 28 -1.09 -9.74 -10.87
C LEU A 28 -2.27 -10.42 -11.57
N LYS A 29 -2.02 -11.15 -12.67
CA LYS A 29 -3.07 -11.86 -13.42
C LYS A 29 -3.73 -12.98 -12.61
N GLN A 30 -2.95 -13.69 -11.80
CA GLN A 30 -3.43 -14.83 -11.02
C GLN A 30 -3.82 -14.47 -9.58
N ALA A 31 -3.78 -13.18 -9.21
CA ALA A 31 -4.17 -12.75 -7.89
C ALA A 31 -5.64 -13.12 -7.61
N ALA A 32 -5.87 -13.93 -6.58
CA ALA A 32 -7.19 -14.39 -6.19
C ALA A 32 -7.90 -13.42 -5.24
N SER A 33 -7.17 -12.43 -4.72
CA SER A 33 -7.69 -11.43 -3.79
C SER A 33 -7.13 -10.04 -4.05
N LEU A 34 -7.84 -9.02 -3.58
CA LEU A 34 -7.39 -7.63 -3.63
C LEU A 34 -6.06 -7.44 -2.91
N ASP A 35 -5.86 -8.14 -1.80
CA ASP A 35 -4.64 -8.11 -1.00
C ASP A 35 -3.43 -8.65 -1.78
N GLU A 36 -3.60 -9.79 -2.45
CA GLU A 36 -2.57 -10.37 -3.33
C GLU A 36 -2.27 -9.45 -4.51
N PHE A 37 -3.31 -8.93 -5.16
CA PHE A 37 -3.17 -8.01 -6.29
C PHE A 37 -2.40 -6.75 -5.88
N TYR A 38 -2.80 -6.13 -4.78
CA TYR A 38 -2.19 -4.91 -4.29
C TYR A 38 -0.74 -5.14 -3.84
N GLY A 39 -0.46 -6.24 -3.15
CA GLY A 39 0.90 -6.63 -2.79
C GLY A 39 1.80 -6.76 -4.02
N ALA A 40 1.34 -7.48 -5.05
CA ALA A 40 2.08 -7.63 -6.30
C ALA A 40 2.23 -6.31 -7.07
N ALA A 41 1.21 -5.45 -7.08
CA ALA A 41 1.26 -4.14 -7.72
C ALA A 41 2.27 -3.19 -7.05
N LEU A 42 2.38 -3.23 -5.73
CA LEU A 42 3.37 -2.44 -5.00
C LEU A 42 4.80 -2.91 -5.27
N GLU A 43 5.04 -4.23 -5.30
CA GLU A 43 6.33 -4.78 -5.72
C GLU A 43 6.69 -4.38 -7.15
N LEU A 44 5.71 -4.43 -8.07
CA LEU A 44 5.88 -3.97 -9.44
C LEU A 44 6.23 -2.48 -9.50
N GLY A 45 5.55 -1.63 -8.73
CA GLY A 45 5.86 -0.20 -8.66
C GLY A 45 7.27 0.10 -8.15
N TYR A 46 7.78 -0.72 -7.23
CA TYR A 46 9.17 -0.65 -6.80
C TYR A 46 10.14 -1.10 -7.89
N ALA A 47 9.88 -2.25 -8.52
CA ALA A 47 10.70 -2.78 -9.60
C ALA A 47 10.77 -1.83 -10.80
N ALA A 48 9.67 -1.14 -11.11
CA ALA A 48 9.59 -0.11 -12.14
C ALA A 48 10.46 1.13 -11.85
N ASN A 49 10.94 1.28 -10.61
CA ASN A 49 11.92 2.32 -10.23
C ASN A 49 13.30 1.74 -9.89
N SER A 50 13.51 0.43 -10.08
CA SER A 50 14.76 -0.26 -9.73
C SER A 50 15.49 -0.71 -10.99
N LYS A 51 16.72 -1.21 -10.80
CA LYS A 51 17.50 -1.81 -11.88
C LYS A 51 16.81 -3.02 -12.54
N GLU A 52 15.85 -3.64 -11.86
CA GLU A 52 15.12 -4.82 -12.36
C GLU A 52 14.36 -4.50 -13.66
N LEU A 53 13.75 -3.31 -13.77
CA LEU A 53 12.99 -2.91 -14.96
C LEU A 53 13.48 -1.61 -15.60
N ARG A 54 14.06 -0.67 -14.82
CA ARG A 54 14.36 0.69 -15.31
C ARG A 54 15.67 0.81 -16.08
N ASP A 55 16.65 -0.04 -15.78
CA ASP A 55 18.04 0.08 -16.29
C ASP A 55 18.31 -0.80 -17.52
N THR A 56 17.28 -1.12 -18.32
CA THR A 56 17.41 -1.96 -19.52
C THR A 56 17.96 -1.23 -20.74
N TYR A 57 18.22 0.08 -20.65
CA TYR A 57 18.58 1.00 -21.75
C TYR A 57 17.51 1.12 -22.86
N ASP A 58 16.32 0.54 -22.65
CA ASP A 58 15.19 0.58 -23.57
C ASP A 58 14.22 1.70 -23.16
N GLU A 59 14.05 2.71 -24.03
CA GLU A 59 13.18 3.86 -23.78
C GLU A 59 11.70 3.48 -23.63
N GLN A 60 11.25 2.44 -24.34
CA GLN A 60 9.87 1.96 -24.26
C GLN A 60 9.60 1.30 -22.91
N VAL A 61 10.55 0.48 -22.43
CA VAL A 61 10.51 -0.10 -21.08
C VAL A 61 10.52 0.99 -20.02
N HIS A 62 11.31 2.05 -20.21
CA HIS A 62 11.35 3.19 -19.30
C HIS A 62 10.02 3.93 -19.22
N SER A 63 9.43 4.25 -20.39
CA SER A 63 8.13 4.94 -20.46
C SER A 63 7.03 4.13 -19.78
N LEU A 64 6.94 2.83 -20.08
CA LEU A 64 5.97 1.92 -19.45
C LEU A 64 6.18 1.83 -17.95
N SER A 65 7.44 1.78 -17.49
CA SER A 65 7.75 1.76 -16.06
C SER A 65 7.26 3.02 -15.34
N GLU A 66 7.42 4.20 -15.94
CA GLU A 66 6.90 5.45 -15.36
C GLU A 66 5.36 5.50 -15.37
N ASP A 67 4.70 4.98 -16.40
CA ASP A 67 3.24 4.86 -16.41
C ASP A 67 2.72 3.87 -15.35
N ILE A 68 3.38 2.73 -15.20
CA ILE A 68 3.08 1.75 -14.16
C ILE A 68 3.22 2.39 -12.78
N ARG A 69 4.30 3.14 -12.52
CA ARG A 69 4.49 3.85 -11.25
C ARG A 69 3.37 4.84 -10.97
N ARG A 70 2.89 5.56 -12.00
CA ARG A 70 1.74 6.48 -11.85
C ARG A 70 0.47 5.75 -11.45
N GLU A 71 0.15 4.62 -12.10
CA GLU A 71 -1.05 3.85 -11.75
C GLU A 71 -0.92 3.17 -10.38
N VAL A 72 0.25 2.65 -10.02
CA VAL A 72 0.51 2.11 -8.67
C VAL A 72 0.40 3.21 -7.61
N GLY A 73 0.86 4.44 -7.90
CA GLY A 73 0.66 5.58 -7.00
C GLY A 73 -0.81 5.91 -6.74
N LYS A 74 -1.68 5.74 -7.75
CA LYS A 74 -3.13 5.88 -7.57
C LYS A 74 -3.73 4.76 -6.72
N LEU A 75 -3.25 3.53 -6.87
CA LEU A 75 -3.62 2.41 -5.99
C LEU A 75 -3.22 2.71 -4.54
N ASP A 76 -1.96 3.12 -4.33
CA ASP A 76 -1.41 3.41 -3.01
C ASP A 76 -2.21 4.53 -2.34
N ALA A 77 -2.57 5.57 -3.08
CA ALA A 77 -3.41 6.66 -2.58
C ALA A 77 -4.82 6.23 -2.12
N VAL A 78 -5.31 5.06 -2.51
CA VAL A 78 -6.59 4.49 -2.03
C VAL A 78 -6.38 3.61 -0.81
N PHE A 79 -5.39 2.71 -0.86
CA PHE A 79 -5.19 1.68 0.16
C PHE A 79 -4.22 2.07 1.26
N ARG A 80 -3.60 3.24 1.18
CA ARG A 80 -2.72 3.79 2.22
C ARG A 80 -3.34 5.02 2.85
N ILE A 81 -2.97 5.25 4.10
CA ILE A 81 -3.22 6.51 4.79
C ILE A 81 -1.98 6.91 5.58
N LYS A 82 -1.69 8.21 5.56
CA LYS A 82 -0.67 8.84 6.40
C LYS A 82 -1.37 9.49 7.59
N LEU A 83 -1.09 9.00 8.79
CA LEU A 83 -1.60 9.55 10.03
C LEU A 83 -0.53 10.42 10.69
N LEU A 84 -0.89 11.65 11.03
CA LEU A 84 -0.07 12.56 11.81
C LEU A 84 -0.67 12.69 13.22
N PRO A 85 0.13 12.64 14.29
CA PRO A 85 -0.39 12.90 15.62
C PRO A 85 -0.89 14.34 15.72
N GLY A 86 -2.11 14.55 16.21
CA GLY A 86 -2.71 15.86 16.44
C GLY A 86 -2.08 16.62 17.62
N SER A 87 -1.24 15.97 18.43
CA SER A 87 -0.50 16.60 19.52
C SER A 87 0.80 15.87 19.88
N PRO A 88 1.76 16.54 20.54
CA PRO A 88 2.95 15.88 21.09
C PRO A 88 2.64 14.75 22.08
N SER A 89 1.58 14.90 22.88
CA SER A 89 1.16 13.87 23.84
C SER A 89 0.59 12.64 23.14
N GLN A 90 -0.16 12.83 22.04
CA GLN A 90 -0.63 11.72 21.21
C GLN A 90 0.55 11.02 20.54
N LYS A 91 1.53 11.76 20.00
CA LYS A 91 2.76 11.20 19.43
C LYS A 91 3.49 10.31 20.45
N GLN A 92 3.74 10.82 21.65
CA GLN A 92 4.38 10.04 22.71
C GLN A 92 3.57 8.79 23.08
N SER A 93 2.24 8.89 23.12
CA SER A 93 1.36 7.74 23.38
C SER A 93 1.46 6.68 22.29
N TRP A 94 1.55 7.09 21.02
CA TRP A 94 1.72 6.19 19.87
C TRP A 94 3.09 5.49 19.93
N GLU A 95 4.17 6.24 20.14
CA GLU A 95 5.53 5.71 20.27
C GLU A 95 5.64 4.73 21.46
N ASN A 96 5.03 5.06 22.60
CA ASN A 96 4.98 4.17 23.78
C ASN A 96 4.17 2.90 23.54
N SER A 97 3.16 2.95 22.66
CA SER A 97 2.34 1.79 22.31
C SER A 97 3.09 0.88 21.35
N ALA A 98 3.80 1.45 20.38
CA ALA A 98 4.63 0.72 19.43
C ALA A 98 5.87 0.11 20.10
N SER A 99 6.52 0.79 21.05
CA SER A 99 7.73 0.27 21.70
C SER A 99 7.54 -1.07 22.43
N ARG A 100 6.29 -1.42 22.76
CA ARG A 100 5.89 -2.71 23.34
C ARG A 100 5.98 -3.87 22.34
N ASP A 101 5.99 -3.57 21.05
CA ASP A 101 6.19 -4.52 19.96
C ASP A 101 7.57 -4.25 19.32
N PRO A 102 8.54 -5.18 19.45
CA PRO A 102 9.88 -5.02 18.87
C PRO A 102 9.88 -4.71 17.37
N SER A 103 8.87 -5.19 16.64
CA SER A 103 8.71 -4.99 15.19
C SER A 103 8.11 -3.62 14.86
N ALA A 104 7.42 -2.97 15.80
CA ALA A 104 6.81 -1.65 15.59
C ALA A 104 7.78 -0.48 15.80
N ARG A 105 9.02 -0.74 16.23
CA ARG A 105 10.01 0.33 16.51
C ARG A 105 10.33 1.21 15.31
N TYR A 106 10.11 0.70 14.10
CA TYR A 106 10.34 1.40 12.83
C TYR A 106 9.04 1.87 12.17
N ALA A 107 7.94 1.88 12.90
CA ALA A 107 6.64 2.23 12.35
C ALA A 107 6.49 3.73 12.07
N PHE A 108 7.15 4.57 12.86
CA PHE A 108 7.09 6.02 12.72
C PHE A 108 8.22 6.55 11.85
N ARG A 109 7.88 7.48 10.96
CA ARG A 109 8.87 8.23 10.18
C ARG A 109 9.50 9.33 11.03
N SER A 110 10.53 9.98 10.49
CA SER A 110 11.24 11.07 11.17
C SER A 110 10.33 12.26 11.55
N ASP A 111 9.27 12.49 10.78
CA ASP A 111 8.24 13.50 11.07
C ASP A 111 7.21 13.04 12.12
N GLY A 112 7.33 11.82 12.65
CA GLY A 112 6.39 11.21 13.59
C GLY A 112 5.11 10.69 12.94
N SER A 113 5.01 10.73 11.60
CA SER A 113 3.87 10.16 10.89
C SER A 113 3.92 8.64 10.87
N LEU A 114 2.73 8.05 10.79
CA LEU A 114 2.53 6.63 10.61
C LEU A 114 1.88 6.39 9.24
N GLU A 115 2.46 5.50 8.46
CA GLU A 115 1.91 5.12 7.15
C GLU A 115 1.44 3.66 7.17
N ILE A 116 0.13 3.47 6.99
CA ILE A 116 -0.51 2.17 7.18
C ILE A 116 -1.22 1.70 5.90
N SER A 117 -1.24 0.38 5.75
CA SER A 117 -2.15 -0.31 4.82
C SER A 117 -3.55 -0.35 5.41
N LEU A 118 -4.53 0.19 4.69
CA LEU A 118 -5.95 0.11 5.03
C LEU A 118 -6.54 -1.29 4.78
N LEU A 119 -5.90 -2.11 3.95
CA LEU A 119 -6.27 -3.52 3.76
C LEU A 119 -5.99 -4.36 5.01
N ASP A 120 -5.01 -3.94 5.81
CA ASP A 120 -4.51 -4.60 7.01
C ASP A 120 -4.83 -3.80 8.30
N ALA A 121 -5.77 -2.87 8.22
CA ALA A 121 -6.17 -2.04 9.34
C ALA A 121 -7.61 -2.32 9.77
N GLU A 122 -7.84 -2.31 11.08
CA GLU A 122 -9.16 -2.41 11.68
C GLU A 122 -9.34 -1.30 12.71
N LEU A 123 -10.49 -0.64 12.70
CA LEU A 123 -10.84 0.37 13.69
C LEU A 123 -11.91 -0.18 14.63
N ARG A 124 -11.62 -0.18 15.93
CA ARG A 124 -12.56 -0.50 17.02
C ARG A 124 -12.71 0.71 17.92
N ASP A 125 -13.88 1.34 17.90
CA ASP A 125 -14.14 2.63 18.54
C ASP A 125 -13.17 3.73 18.07
N ALA A 126 -12.22 4.10 18.92
CA ALA A 126 -11.14 5.05 18.66
C ALA A 126 -9.75 4.39 18.65
N ILE A 127 -9.70 3.05 18.69
CA ILE A 127 -8.48 2.27 18.71
C ILE A 127 -8.26 1.70 17.31
N LEU A 128 -7.19 2.14 16.68
CA LEU A 128 -6.72 1.58 15.43
C LEU A 128 -5.85 0.37 15.71
N HIS A 129 -6.23 -0.76 15.13
CA HIS A 129 -5.45 -1.98 15.07
C HIS A 129 -4.77 -2.01 13.70
N VAL A 130 -3.45 -1.96 13.70
CA VAL A 130 -2.65 -2.06 12.49
C VAL A 130 -2.00 -3.43 12.50
N LYS A 131 -2.18 -4.22 11.43
CA LYS A 131 -1.50 -5.51 11.26
C LYS A 131 -0.22 -5.37 10.44
N ARG A 132 -0.16 -4.38 9.54
CA ARG A 132 0.97 -4.15 8.62
C ARG A 132 1.39 -2.69 8.58
N VAL A 133 2.69 -2.45 8.77
CA VAL A 133 3.32 -1.14 8.67
C VAL A 133 4.26 -1.08 7.48
N TRP A 134 4.24 0.04 6.75
CA TRP A 134 5.16 0.30 5.67
C TRP A 134 6.43 0.99 6.20
N SER A 135 7.38 0.20 6.70
CA SER A 135 8.60 0.73 7.33
C SER A 135 9.78 0.94 6.36
N HIS A 136 9.80 0.30 5.18
CA HIS A 136 10.80 0.56 4.15
C HIS A 136 10.36 0.00 2.77
N VAL A 137 10.89 0.59 1.70
CA VAL A 137 10.49 0.39 0.28
C VAL A 137 10.67 -1.03 -0.28
N GLY A 138 11.01 -2.02 0.55
CA GLY A 138 11.27 -3.40 0.12
C GLY A 138 10.56 -4.49 0.91
N ASN A 139 9.78 -4.14 1.94
CA ASN A 139 9.13 -5.12 2.81
C ASN A 139 7.66 -5.30 2.38
N PHE A 140 7.46 -5.99 1.25
CA PHE A 140 6.13 -6.27 0.69
C PHE A 140 5.45 -7.51 1.30
N ASP A 141 6.20 -8.20 2.13
CA ASP A 141 5.94 -9.44 2.84
C ASP A 141 6.22 -9.30 4.35
N GLY A 142 6.55 -8.08 4.80
CA GLY A 142 7.06 -7.77 6.12
C GLY A 142 6.17 -8.24 7.28
N SER A 143 6.85 -8.79 8.29
CA SER A 143 6.32 -9.30 9.56
C SER A 143 5.18 -8.47 10.14
N TRP A 144 4.10 -9.15 10.50
CA TRP A 144 2.90 -8.54 11.03
C TRP A 144 3.21 -7.91 12.37
N THR A 145 3.01 -6.61 12.46
CA THR A 145 3.20 -5.88 13.70
C THR A 145 1.83 -5.47 14.16
N ASN A 146 1.31 -6.17 15.17
CA ASN A 146 -0.02 -5.92 15.71
C ASN A 146 0.12 -4.93 16.87
N PHE A 147 -0.10 -3.66 16.60
CA PHE A 147 -0.13 -2.64 17.66
C PHE A 147 -1.39 -1.80 17.58
N LYS A 148 -1.70 -1.17 18.72
CA LYS A 148 -2.92 -0.42 18.95
C LYS A 148 -2.56 1.02 19.25
N ILE A 149 -3.19 1.96 18.56
CA ILE A 149 -3.05 3.39 18.86
C ILE A 149 -4.41 4.04 19.03
N LYS A 150 -4.48 5.03 19.92
CA LYS A 150 -5.67 5.84 20.13
C LYS A 150 -5.67 7.03 19.16
N LEU A 151 -6.76 7.18 18.44
CA LEU A 151 -6.97 8.26 17.49
C LEU A 151 -7.84 9.37 18.08
N ASP A 152 -7.70 10.57 17.54
CA ASP A 152 -8.63 11.67 17.80
C ASP A 152 -9.90 11.54 16.93
N ALA A 153 -10.89 12.40 17.17
CA ALA A 153 -12.19 12.31 16.53
C ALA A 153 -12.12 12.48 14.99
N ASP A 154 -11.26 13.37 14.51
CA ASP A 154 -11.12 13.67 13.09
C ASP A 154 -10.43 12.52 12.36
N GLN A 155 -9.35 11.98 12.95
CA GLN A 155 -8.69 10.77 12.46
C GLN A 155 -9.63 9.56 12.43
N VAL A 156 -10.48 9.40 13.46
CA VAL A 156 -11.49 8.34 13.50
C VAL A 156 -12.50 8.50 12.35
N ALA A 157 -12.99 9.72 12.12
CA ALA A 157 -13.95 9.99 11.04
C ALA A 157 -13.36 9.72 9.66
N GLU A 158 -12.12 10.15 9.42
CA GLU A 158 -11.39 9.89 8.18
C GLU A 158 -11.19 8.38 7.98
N LEU A 159 -10.67 7.68 8.97
CA LEU A 159 -10.43 6.23 8.87
C LEU A 159 -11.69 5.43 8.65
N ARG A 160 -12.81 5.79 9.31
CA ARG A 160 -14.10 5.13 9.06
C ARG A 160 -14.51 5.27 7.60
N THR A 161 -14.39 6.47 7.05
CA THR A 161 -14.73 6.74 5.64
C THR A 161 -13.84 5.93 4.69
N ARG A 162 -12.53 5.94 4.93
CA ARG A 162 -11.55 5.24 4.10
C ARG A 162 -11.69 3.72 4.18
N LEU A 163 -11.91 3.17 5.37
CA LEU A 163 -12.14 1.74 5.56
C LEU A 163 -13.47 1.28 4.95
N ALA A 164 -14.51 2.10 5.01
CA ALA A 164 -15.79 1.81 4.34
C ALA A 164 -15.61 1.73 2.82
N GLU A 165 -14.82 2.64 2.24
CA GLU A 165 -14.49 2.60 0.81
C GLU A 165 -13.70 1.34 0.43
N VAL A 166 -12.67 0.98 1.23
CA VAL A 166 -11.91 -0.26 1.00
C VAL A 166 -12.81 -1.50 1.08
N ARG A 167 -13.76 -1.55 2.02
CA ARG A 167 -14.75 -2.64 2.10
C ARG A 167 -15.65 -2.68 0.87
N ARG A 168 -16.11 -1.53 0.39
CA ARG A 168 -16.92 -1.43 -0.83
C ARG A 168 -16.15 -1.96 -2.03
N ILE A 169 -14.88 -1.57 -2.19
CA ILE A 169 -13.99 -2.08 -3.24
C ILE A 169 -13.83 -3.60 -3.08
N ARG A 170 -13.51 -4.12 -1.89
CA ARG A 170 -13.39 -5.57 -1.67
C ARG A 170 -14.66 -6.34 -2.06
N SER A 171 -15.84 -5.79 -1.79
CA SER A 171 -17.12 -6.44 -2.10
C SER A 171 -17.54 -6.35 -3.57
N GLY A 172 -17.02 -5.36 -4.31
CA GLY A 172 -17.45 -5.07 -5.69
C GLY A 172 -16.34 -5.12 -6.74
N ALA A 173 -15.09 -5.37 -6.35
CA ALA A 173 -13.97 -5.47 -7.27
C ALA A 173 -14.01 -6.82 -7.98
N ALA A 174 -14.44 -6.81 -9.25
CA ALA A 174 -13.97 -7.80 -10.21
C ALA A 174 -12.51 -7.48 -10.51
N LEU A 175 -11.60 -8.36 -10.10
CA LEU A 175 -10.22 -8.29 -10.55
C LEU A 175 -10.19 -8.57 -12.07
N PRO A 176 -9.34 -7.86 -12.83
CA PRO A 176 -9.20 -8.14 -14.26
C PRO A 176 -8.77 -9.61 -14.47
N PRO A 177 -9.24 -10.27 -15.54
CA PRO A 177 -8.86 -11.65 -15.89
C PRO A 177 -7.39 -11.80 -16.33
#